data_AF-A0AAU0F2I0-F1
#
_entry.id   AF-A0AAU0F2I0-F1
#
_cell.length_a   1.000
_cell.length_b   1.000
_cell.length_c   1.000
_cell.angle_alpha   90.00
_cell.angle_beta   90.00
_cell.angle_gamma   90.00
#
_symmetry.space_group_name_H-M   'P 1'
#
loop_
_entity.id
_entity.type
_entity.pdbx_description
1 polymer ?
#
loop_
_entity_poly.entity_id
_entity_poly.type
_entity_poly.pdbx_seq_one_letter_code
_entity_poly.pdbx_strand_id
1 'polypeptide(L)'
;MGYKAVIVNLSDLAAMNALPTQILVSLAVSNRFPVEALEEIYSGIRLACERYKVDLVGGDTTSSTSGLVMSITAIGMEKTEAIVSRKGAKPNDLLVVTGDLGGAYLGLQILEREHAVYLANPNMQPEMEGYDYILNAN
;
A
#
# COMPACT_ATOMS: atom_id res chain seq x y z
N MET A 1 5.50 -4.49 3.30
CA MET A 1 5.59 -3.41 2.28
C MET A 1 4.76 -3.70 1.03
N GLY A 2 4.97 -4.85 0.37
CA GLY A 2 4.26 -5.20 -0.88
C GLY A 2 2.73 -5.15 -0.79
N TYR A 3 2.15 -5.65 0.31
CA TYR A 3 0.70 -5.57 0.55
C TYR A 3 0.18 -4.13 0.46
N LYS A 4 0.83 -3.21 1.20
CA LYS A 4 0.46 -1.79 1.22
C LYS A 4 0.59 -1.14 -0.16
N ALA A 5 1.58 -1.52 -0.95
CA ALA A 5 1.75 -1.00 -2.30
C ALA A 5 0.59 -1.39 -3.23
N VAL A 6 0.05 -2.60 -3.08
CA VAL A 6 -1.14 -3.03 -3.85
C VAL A 6 -2.39 -2.28 -3.38
N ILE A 7 -2.69 -2.30 -2.08
CA ILE A 7 -3.97 -1.74 -1.58
C ILE A 7 -4.13 -0.25 -1.86
N VAL A 8 -3.05 0.54 -1.86
CA VAL A 8 -3.14 1.98 -2.17
C VAL A 8 -3.59 2.22 -3.62
N ASN A 9 -3.15 1.37 -4.56
CA ASN A 9 -3.59 1.44 -5.95
C ASN A 9 -5.03 0.91 -6.11
N LEU A 10 -5.40 -0.15 -5.37
CA LEU A 10 -6.79 -0.64 -5.36
C LEU A 10 -7.76 0.38 -4.75
N SER A 11 -7.30 1.17 -3.78
CA SER A 11 -8.10 2.24 -3.15
C SER A 11 -8.52 3.31 -4.16
N ASP A 12 -7.68 3.63 -5.14
CA ASP A 12 -8.04 4.58 -6.19
C ASP A 12 -9.15 4.03 -7.09
N LEU A 13 -9.12 2.74 -7.41
CA LEU A 13 -10.21 2.08 -8.16
C LEU A 13 -11.50 2.05 -7.34
N ALA A 14 -11.42 1.73 -6.05
CA ALA A 14 -12.58 1.74 -5.16
C ALA A 14 -13.20 3.14 -5.04
N ALA A 15 -12.38 4.21 -4.99
CA ALA A 15 -12.86 5.59 -4.96
C ALA A 15 -13.60 6.01 -6.24
N MET A 16 -13.34 5.32 -7.36
CA MET A 16 -14.04 5.51 -8.64
C MET A 16 -15.22 4.56 -8.83
N ASN A 17 -15.57 3.77 -7.81
CA ASN A 17 -16.56 2.70 -7.88
C ASN A 17 -16.22 1.64 -8.95
N ALA A 18 -14.94 1.41 -9.22
CA ALA A 18 -14.48 0.39 -10.16
C ALA A 18 -14.12 -0.90 -9.41
N LEU A 19 -14.51 -2.05 -9.96
CA LEU A 19 -14.10 -3.36 -9.45
C LEU A 19 -12.66 -3.65 -9.91
N PRO A 20 -11.68 -3.79 -9.01
CA PRO A 20 -10.33 -4.16 -9.40
C PRO A 20 -10.27 -5.59 -9.92
N THR A 21 -9.48 -5.83 -10.96
CA THR A 21 -9.34 -7.16 -11.56
C THR A 21 -7.90 -7.60 -11.73
N GLN A 22 -7.00 -6.68 -12.08
CA GLN A 22 -5.61 -7.02 -12.40
C GLN A 22 -4.62 -5.97 -11.89
N ILE A 23 -3.39 -6.40 -11.62
CA ILE A 23 -2.24 -5.52 -11.39
C ILE A 23 -1.04 -5.92 -12.23
N LEU A 24 -0.20 -4.95 -12.57
CA LEU A 24 1.17 -5.14 -13.03
C LEU A 24 2.16 -4.53 -12.03
N VAL A 25 3.30 -5.17 -11.82
CA VAL A 25 4.33 -4.72 -10.86
C VAL A 25 5.67 -4.55 -11.57
N SER A 26 6.18 -3.32 -11.61
CA SER A 26 7.53 -3.03 -12.10
C SER A 26 8.45 -2.67 -10.93
N LEU A 27 9.56 -3.38 -10.81
CA LEU A 27 10.54 -3.22 -9.73
C LEU A 27 11.90 -2.83 -10.28
N ALA A 28 12.49 -1.78 -9.72
CA ALA A 28 13.90 -1.45 -9.95
C ALA A 28 14.67 -1.59 -8.64
N VAL A 29 15.71 -2.42 -8.62
CA VAL A 29 16.36 -2.84 -7.37
C VAL A 29 17.87 -2.68 -7.45
N SER A 30 18.49 -2.14 -6.39
CA SER A 30 19.95 -2.07 -6.28
C SER A 30 20.57 -3.41 -5.91
N ASN A 31 21.84 -3.61 -6.27
CA ASN A 31 22.61 -4.81 -5.93
C ASN A 31 22.87 -5.00 -4.42
N ARG A 32 22.49 -4.04 -3.57
CA ARG A 32 22.59 -4.12 -2.11
C ARG A 32 21.33 -4.70 -1.46
N PHE A 33 20.28 -4.93 -2.24
CA PHE A 33 19.02 -5.47 -1.75
C PHE A 33 19.08 -7.00 -1.72
N PRO A 34 18.88 -7.64 -0.56
CA PRO A 34 18.88 -9.09 -0.48
C PRO A 34 17.68 -9.69 -1.21
N VAL A 35 17.85 -10.91 -1.73
CA VAL A 35 16.80 -11.61 -2.48
C VAL A 35 15.62 -11.93 -1.55
N GLU A 36 15.91 -12.27 -0.30
CA GLU A 36 14.93 -12.57 0.74
C GLU A 36 13.98 -11.39 0.97
N ALA A 37 14.49 -10.15 0.91
CA ALA A 37 13.63 -8.97 1.03
C ALA A 37 12.72 -8.79 -0.20
N LEU A 38 13.14 -9.22 -1.39
CA LEU A 38 12.27 -9.23 -2.57
C LEU A 38 11.19 -10.31 -2.46
N GLU A 39 11.53 -11.48 -1.93
CA GLU A 39 10.57 -12.55 -1.65
C GLU A 39 9.49 -12.08 -0.65
N GLU A 40 9.88 -11.37 0.41
CA GLU A 40 8.94 -10.76 1.36
C GLU A 40 8.06 -9.67 0.73
N ILE A 41 8.59 -8.90 -0.22
CA ILE A 41 7.80 -7.93 -0.97
C ILE A 41 6.75 -8.65 -1.81
N TYR A 42 7.13 -9.66 -2.57
CA TYR A 42 6.20 -10.43 -3.40
C TYR A 42 5.21 -11.25 -2.59
N SER A 43 5.59 -11.76 -1.41
CA SER A 43 4.67 -12.45 -0.51
C SER A 43 3.58 -11.48 -0.03
N GLY A 44 3.94 -10.24 0.31
CA GLY A 44 2.99 -9.18 0.63
C GLY A 44 2.08 -8.81 -0.54
N ILE A 45 2.62 -8.71 -1.76
CA ILE A 45 1.82 -8.47 -2.98
C ILE A 45 0.80 -9.59 -3.17
N ARG A 46 1.26 -10.85 -3.11
CA ARG A 46 0.40 -12.03 -3.27
C ARG A 46 -0.71 -12.07 -2.21
N LEU A 47 -0.39 -11.75 -0.95
CA LEU A 47 -1.38 -11.69 0.12
C LEU A 47 -2.49 -10.65 -0.19
N ALA A 48 -2.13 -9.49 -0.74
CA ALA A 48 -3.12 -8.50 -1.17
C ALA A 48 -3.94 -9.00 -2.36
N CYS A 49 -3.30 -9.56 -3.38
CA CYS A 49 -3.97 -10.17 -4.54
C CYS A 49 -5.01 -11.22 -4.11
N GLU A 50 -4.64 -12.14 -3.21
CA GLU A 50 -5.53 -13.19 -2.70
C GLU A 50 -6.72 -12.61 -1.92
N ARG A 51 -6.46 -11.62 -1.05
CA ARG A 51 -7.51 -11.00 -0.23
C ARG A 51 -8.53 -10.23 -1.06
N TYR A 52 -8.07 -9.45 -2.02
CA TYR A 52 -8.92 -8.59 -2.86
C TYR A 52 -9.37 -9.26 -4.16
N LYS A 53 -8.96 -10.52 -4.40
CA LYS A 53 -9.29 -11.32 -5.59
C LYS A 53 -8.86 -10.63 -6.89
N VAL A 54 -7.61 -10.17 -6.92
CA VAL A 54 -6.99 -9.44 -8.03
C VAL A 54 -5.81 -10.24 -8.56
N ASP A 55 -5.71 -10.37 -9.88
CA ASP A 55 -4.64 -11.13 -10.51
C ASP A 55 -3.38 -10.27 -10.70
N LEU A 56 -2.23 -10.79 -10.25
CA LEU A 56 -0.93 -10.27 -10.69
C LEU A 56 -0.61 -10.86 -12.07
N VAL A 57 -0.85 -10.07 -13.13
CA VAL A 57 -0.79 -10.57 -14.52
C VAL A 57 0.54 -10.33 -15.22
N GLY A 58 1.44 -9.57 -14.61
CA GLY A 58 2.75 -9.31 -15.18
C GLY A 58 3.54 -8.26 -14.43
N GLY A 59 4.69 -7.94 -15.00
CA GLY A 59 5.63 -7.04 -14.39
C GLY A 59 6.96 -6.99 -15.13
N ASP A 60 7.83 -6.12 -14.67
CA ASP A 60 9.21 -6.03 -15.15
C ASP A 60 10.15 -5.86 -13.95
N THR A 61 11.39 -6.33 -14.09
CA THR A 61 12.41 -6.15 -13.05
C THR A 61 13.70 -5.65 -13.67
N THR A 62 14.21 -4.54 -13.14
CA THR A 62 15.43 -3.89 -13.62
C THR A 62 16.36 -3.50 -12.48
N SER A 63 17.59 -3.14 -12.81
CA SER A 63 18.57 -2.65 -11.84
C SER A 63 18.34 -1.17 -11.51
N SER A 64 18.58 -0.78 -10.26
CA SER A 64 18.57 0.61 -9.80
C SER A 64 19.89 1.00 -9.13
N THR A 65 20.34 2.23 -9.34
CA THR A 65 21.54 2.77 -8.70
C THR A 65 21.26 3.47 -7.36
N SER A 66 20.00 3.76 -7.05
CA SER A 66 19.59 4.59 -5.90
C SER A 66 18.81 3.84 -4.82
N GLY A 67 18.51 2.56 -5.02
CA GLY A 67 17.80 1.73 -4.03
C GLY A 67 16.67 0.92 -4.65
N LEU A 68 15.53 0.86 -3.96
CA LEU A 68 14.33 0.18 -4.43
C LEU A 68 13.32 1.20 -4.98
N VAL A 69 12.85 0.96 -6.20
CA VAL A 69 11.72 1.67 -6.81
C VAL A 69 10.67 0.64 -7.19
N MET A 70 9.41 0.92 -6.88
CA MET A 70 8.29 0.07 -7.20
C MET A 70 7.20 0.90 -7.86
N SER A 71 6.72 0.43 -9.01
CA SER A 71 5.57 0.98 -9.70
C SER A 71 4.52 -0.12 -9.83
N ILE A 72 3.28 0.21 -9.52
CA ILE A 72 2.15 -0.71 -9.65
C ILE A 72 1.10 -0.04 -10.53
N THR A 73 0.64 -0.77 -11.54
CA THR A 73 -0.50 -0.38 -12.36
C THR A 73 -1.67 -1.24 -11.94
N ALA A 74 -2.75 -0.64 -11.43
CA ALA A 74 -3.99 -1.34 -11.16
C ALA A 74 -5.00 -1.14 -12.28
N ILE A 75 -5.68 -2.22 -12.66
CA ILE A 75 -6.70 -2.25 -13.70
C ILE A 75 -8.00 -2.68 -13.03
N GLY A 76 -9.06 -1.91 -13.27
CA GLY A 76 -10.40 -2.22 -12.81
C GLY A 76 -11.43 -1.96 -13.92
N MET A 77 -12.62 -2.48 -13.71
CA MET A 77 -13.73 -2.36 -14.65
C MET A 77 -15.03 -2.09 -13.91
N GLU A 78 -15.89 -1.28 -14.53
CA GLU A 78 -17.27 -1.09 -14.15
C GLU A 78 -18.02 -0.50 -15.36
N LYS A 79 -19.35 -0.59 -15.36
CA LYS A 79 -20.20 0.08 -16.34
C LYS A 79 -19.99 1.59 -16.30
N THR A 80 -20.00 2.22 -17.47
CA THR A 80 -19.77 3.67 -17.62
C THR A 80 -20.67 4.52 -16.72
N GLU A 81 -21.94 4.15 -16.59
CA GLU A 81 -22.93 4.84 -15.77
C GLU A 81 -22.71 4.71 -14.25
N ALA A 82 -21.91 3.73 -13.83
CA ALA A 82 -21.59 3.47 -12.43
C ALA A 82 -20.19 3.99 -12.03
N ILE A 83 -19.38 4.45 -13.00
CA ILE A 83 -18.09 5.08 -12.70
C ILE A 83 -18.31 6.44 -12.02
N VAL A 84 -17.65 6.62 -10.87
CA VAL A 84 -17.66 7.87 -10.11
C VAL A 84 -16.38 8.65 -10.39
N SER A 85 -16.52 9.96 -10.58
CA SER A 85 -15.40 10.87 -10.75
C SER A 85 -15.34 11.89 -9.62
N ARG A 86 -14.22 12.60 -9.48
CA ARG A 86 -14.09 13.73 -8.54
C ARG A 86 -14.96 14.95 -8.92
N LYS A 87 -15.63 14.92 -10.07
CA LYS A 87 -16.54 15.97 -10.54
C LYS A 87 -17.99 15.60 -10.22
N GLY A 88 -18.84 16.61 -10.07
CA GLY A 88 -20.30 16.43 -9.96
C GLY A 88 -20.88 16.73 -8.58
N ALA A 89 -20.05 17.06 -7.59
CA ALA A 89 -20.52 17.56 -6.29
C ALA A 89 -21.32 18.87 -6.46
N LYS A 90 -22.43 18.98 -5.75
CA LYS A 90 -23.38 20.10 -5.79
C LYS A 90 -23.45 20.81 -4.44
N PRO A 91 -23.88 22.08 -4.42
CA PRO A 91 -24.23 22.74 -3.17
C PRO A 91 -25.23 21.89 -2.38
N ASN A 92 -25.00 21.79 -1.07
CA ASN A 92 -25.77 20.99 -0.11
C ASN A 92 -25.56 19.47 -0.18
N ASP A 93 -24.61 18.96 -0.97
CA ASP A 93 -24.17 17.56 -0.84
C ASP A 93 -23.46 17.34 0.51
N LEU A 94 -23.61 16.14 1.07
CA LEU A 94 -22.92 15.75 2.30
C LEU A 94 -21.48 15.36 2.01
N LEU A 95 -20.55 15.91 2.80
CA LEU A 95 -19.18 15.42 2.86
C LEU A 95 -19.10 14.30 3.90
N VAL A 96 -18.85 13.08 3.43
CA VAL A 96 -18.73 11.88 4.25
C VAL A 96 -17.36 11.27 4.11
N VAL A 97 -16.88 10.65 5.18
CA VAL A 97 -15.60 9.92 5.22
C VAL A 97 -15.85 8.51 5.72
N THR A 98 -15.06 7.56 5.23
CA THR A 98 -15.10 6.16 5.66
C THR A 98 -13.97 5.90 6.66
N GLY A 99 -14.32 5.37 7.84
CA GLY A 99 -13.35 5.04 8.89
C GLY A 99 -12.72 6.25 9.59
N ASP A 100 -11.66 5.98 10.35
CA ASP A 100 -10.95 6.99 11.14
C ASP A 100 -9.85 7.69 10.33
N LEU A 101 -9.70 8.99 10.54
CA LEU A 101 -8.64 9.80 9.94
C LEU A 101 -7.47 9.95 10.91
N GLY A 102 -6.24 9.98 10.37
CA GLY A 102 -5.02 10.23 11.14
C GLY A 102 -4.27 8.99 11.65
N GLY A 103 -4.84 7.79 11.55
CA GLY A 103 -4.20 6.55 11.99
C GLY A 103 -2.84 6.29 11.34
N ALA A 104 -2.73 6.48 10.01
CA ALA A 104 -1.47 6.31 9.29
C ALA A 104 -0.36 7.29 9.74
N TYR A 105 -0.73 8.51 10.13
CA TYR A 105 0.21 9.50 10.65
C TYR A 105 0.71 9.09 12.04
N LEU A 106 -0.20 8.71 12.94
CA LEU A 106 0.16 8.24 14.28
C LEU A 106 1.02 6.97 14.22
N GLY A 107 0.69 6.02 13.33
CA GLY A 107 1.50 4.83 13.10
C GLY A 107 2.92 5.18 12.66
N LEU A 108 3.08 6.15 11.75
CA LEU A 108 4.41 6.64 11.36
C LEU A 108 5.17 7.27 12.54
N GLN A 109 4.50 8.11 13.34
CA GLN A 109 5.15 8.74 14.50
C GLN A 109 5.66 7.72 15.52
N ILE A 110 4.92 6.62 15.74
CA ILE A 110 5.36 5.52 16.60
C ILE A 110 6.60 4.84 15.99
N LEU A 111 6.56 4.51 14.69
CA LEU A 111 7.70 3.89 14.02
C LEU A 111 8.95 4.77 14.06
N GLU A 112 8.82 6.08 13.87
CA GLU A 112 9.92 7.04 13.97
C GLU A 112 10.48 7.12 15.40
N ARG A 113 9.60 7.12 16.41
CA ARG A 113 10.00 7.09 17.83
C ARG A 113 10.78 5.82 18.15
N GLU A 114 10.23 4.66 17.84
CA GLU A 114 10.88 3.36 18.13
C GLU A 114 12.21 3.22 17.39
N HIS A 115 12.28 3.69 16.14
CA HIS A 115 13.53 3.71 15.38
C HIS A 115 14.59 4.59 16.04
N ALA A 116 14.22 5.78 16.53
CA ALA A 116 15.15 6.66 17.25
C ALA A 116 15.66 6.02 18.55
N VAL A 117 14.80 5.32 19.29
CA VAL A 117 15.20 4.61 20.52
C VAL A 117 16.12 3.43 20.21
N TYR A 118 15.82 2.64 19.17
CA TYR A 118 16.68 1.56 18.70
C TYR A 118 18.09 2.05 18.31
N LEU A 119 18.18 3.19 17.61
CA LEU A 119 19.48 3.78 17.28
C LEU A 119 20.26 4.23 18.52
N ALA A 120 19.57 4.64 19.58
CA ALA A 120 20.19 5.02 20.86
C ALA A 120 20.60 3.80 21.70
N ASN A 121 19.89 2.67 21.58
CA ASN A 121 20.19 1.42 22.26
C ASN A 121 19.85 0.20 21.37
N PRO A 122 20.82 -0.33 20.59
CA PRO A 122 20.58 -1.42 19.65
C PRO A 122 20.17 -2.76 20.29
N ASN A 123 20.29 -2.90 21.61
CA ASN A 123 19.84 -4.09 22.34
C ASN A 123 18.37 -4.01 22.78
N MET A 124 17.72 -2.86 22.58
CA MET A 124 16.31 -2.66 22.90
C MET A 124 15.43 -3.25 21.78
N GLN A 125 14.35 -3.90 22.17
CA GLN A 125 13.31 -4.36 21.24
C GLN A 125 12.22 -3.29 21.14
N PRO A 126 11.80 -2.89 19.91
CA PRO A 126 10.70 -1.97 19.71
C PRO A 126 9.41 -2.46 20.40
N GLU A 127 8.75 -1.58 21.15
CA GLU A 127 7.46 -1.90 21.78
C GLU A 127 6.32 -1.48 20.83
N MET A 128 5.71 -2.45 20.17
CA MET A 128 4.60 -2.23 19.22
C MET A 128 3.24 -2.71 19.73
N GLU A 129 3.21 -3.36 20.89
CA GLU A 129 2.01 -3.99 21.46
C GLU A 129 0.98 -2.91 21.88
N GLY A 130 -0.29 -3.14 21.54
CA GLY A 130 -1.37 -2.16 21.81
C GLY A 130 -1.56 -1.08 20.73
N TYR A 131 -0.72 -1.05 19.70
CA TYR A 131 -0.86 -0.15 18.54
C TYR A 131 -1.34 -0.86 17.27
N ASP A 132 -1.83 -2.10 17.38
CA ASP A 132 -2.23 -2.96 16.25
C ASP A 132 -3.19 -2.28 15.28
N TYR A 133 -4.13 -1.49 15.79
CA TYR A 133 -5.12 -0.79 14.97
C TYR A 133 -4.49 0.24 14.01
N ILE A 134 -3.42 0.92 14.44
CA ILE A 134 -2.78 2.01 13.68
C ILE A 134 -1.50 1.56 12.96
N LEU A 135 -0.91 0.42 13.36
CA LEU A 135 0.27 -0.16 12.72
C LEU A 135 -0.08 -1.15 11.59
N ASN A 136 -1.25 -1.79 11.62
CA ASN A 136 -1.67 -2.70 10.57
C ASN A 136 -2.19 -1.95 9.34
N ALA A 137 -1.74 -2.38 8.16
CA ALA A 137 -2.35 -1.98 6.89
C ALA A 137 -3.62 -2.81 6.69
N ASN A 138 -4.75 -2.32 7.18
CA ASN A 138 -6.05 -2.97 7.00
C ASN A 138 -6.51 -2.98 5.55
#